data_AF-X1EL10-F1
#
_entry.id   AF-X1EL10-F1
#
_cell.length_a   1.000
_cell.length_b   1.000
_cell.length_c   1.000
_cell.angle_alpha   90.00
_cell.angle_beta   90.00
_cell.angle_gamma   90.00
#
_symmetry.space_group_name_H-M   'P 1'
#
loop_
_entity.id
_entity.type
_entity.pdbx_description
1 polymer ?
#
loop_
_entity_poly.entity_id
_entity_poly.type
_entity_poly.pdbx_seq_one_letter_code
_entity_poly.pdbx_strand_id
1 'polypeptide(L)' 'MGLKTALYEGTGFGGLAGTAPKIENYPGFESIHGLELTEKMREQAEKWGATFFYEKVSAINP' A
#
# COMPACT_ATOMS: atom_id res chain seq x y z
N MET A 1 -6.98 -21.19 -2.68
CA MET A 1 -7.42 -20.06 -3.52
C MET A 1 -7.71 -18.88 -2.60
N GLY A 2 -7.29 -17.67 -2.96
CA GLY A 2 -7.48 -16.45 -2.15
C GLY A 2 -8.86 -15.81 -2.32
N LEU A 3 -9.15 -14.78 -1.53
CA LEU A 3 -10.36 -13.98 -1.66
C LEU A 3 -10.25 -12.98 -2.82
N LYS A 4 -11.37 -12.71 -3.48
CA LYS A 4 -11.48 -11.56 -4.39
C LYS A 4 -11.36 -10.28 -3.57
N THR A 5 -10.28 -9.52 -3.77
CA THR A 5 -9.91 -8.39 -2.92
C THR A 5 -9.86 -7.09 -3.71
N ALA A 6 -10.50 -6.06 -3.18
CA ALA A 6 -10.43 -4.68 -3.69
C ALA A 6 -9.82 -3.77 -2.61
N LEU A 7 -8.92 -2.88 -3.00
CA LEU A 7 -8.34 -1.84 -2.15
C LEU A 7 -8.68 -0.47 -2.75
N TYR A 8 -9.25 0.42 -1.93
CA TYR A 8 -9.56 1.79 -2.31
C TYR A 8 -8.57 2.75 -1.65
N GLU A 9 -7.98 3.66 -2.43
CA GLU A 9 -7.12 4.74 -1.93
C GLU A 9 -7.58 6.11 -2.46
N GLY A 10 -7.79 7.09 -1.57
CA GLY A 10 -8.31 8.41 -1.88
C GLY A 10 -7.28 9.56 -1.96
N THR A 11 -5.99 9.34 -1.73
CA THR A 11 -4.97 10.39 -1.58
C THR A 11 -3.64 10.08 -2.29
N GLY A 12 -2.84 9.17 -1.74
CA GLY A 12 -1.59 8.66 -2.26
C GLY A 12 -1.27 7.30 -1.60
N PHE A 13 -0.87 6.33 -2.41
CA PHE A 13 -0.53 5.00 -1.91
C PHE A 13 0.65 5.06 -0.93
N GLY A 14 0.63 4.18 0.08
CA GLY A 14 1.68 4.10 1.09
C GLY A 14 1.46 4.96 2.34
N GLY A 15 0.52 5.90 2.32
CA GLY A 15 0.17 6.73 3.48
C GLY A 15 1.40 7.42 4.09
N LEU A 16 1.45 7.51 5.42
CA LEU A 16 2.57 8.15 6.13
C LEU A 16 3.92 7.47 5.85
N ALA A 17 3.93 6.14 5.67
CA ALA A 17 5.15 5.41 5.37
C ALA A 17 5.75 5.86 4.02
N GLY A 18 4.91 6.11 3.01
CA GLY A 18 5.34 6.60 1.69
C GLY A 18 6.01 7.98 1.73
N THR A 19 5.71 8.78 2.76
CA THR A 19 6.28 10.13 2.93
C THR A 19 7.60 10.15 3.70
N ALA A 20 7.98 9.04 4.34
CA ALA A 20 9.18 8.98 5.15
C ALA A 20 10.42 9.08 4.25
N PRO A 21 11.35 10.01 4.52
CA PRO A 21 12.57 10.13 3.73
C PRO A 21 13.45 8.89 3.86
N LYS A 22 13.41 8.21 5.02
CA LYS A 22 14.17 7.01 5.31
C LYS A 22 13.47 6.19 6.40
N ILE A 23 13.45 4.88 6.25
CA ILE A 23 12.97 3.89 7.23
C ILE A 23 14.14 2.96 7.53
N GLU A 24 14.43 2.75 8.82
CA GLU A 24 15.60 1.96 9.30
C GLU A 24 15.19 0.85 10.29
N ASN A 25 13.88 0.69 10.51
CA ASN A 25 13.32 -0.22 11.50
C ASN A 25 12.30 -1.20 10.89
N TYR A 26 12.39 -1.48 9.58
CA TYR A 26 11.55 -2.46 8.91
C TYR A 26 12.34 -3.73 8.60
N PRO A 27 12.12 -4.85 9.32
CA PRO A 27 12.89 -6.09 9.14
C PRO A 27 12.91 -6.55 7.67
N GLY A 28 14.09 -6.98 7.21
CA GLY A 28 14.34 -7.28 5.80
C GLY A 28 14.98 -6.12 5.03
N PHE A 29 15.00 -4.91 5.60
CA PHE A 29 15.76 -3.77 5.09
C PHE A 29 16.60 -3.17 6.21
N GLU A 30 17.91 -3.06 6.01
CA GLU A 30 18.77 -2.26 6.90
C GLU A 30 18.36 -0.78 6.83
N SER A 31 18.08 -0.30 5.62
CA SER A 31 17.39 0.96 5.38
C SER A 31 16.70 0.97 4.03
N ILE A 32 15.59 1.71 3.91
CA ILE A 32 14.84 1.90 2.67
C ILE A 32 14.15 3.27 2.64
N HIS A 33 13.98 3.86 1.46
CA HIS A 33 13.12 5.05 1.30
C HIS A 33 11.65 4.67 1.51
N GLY A 34 10.88 5.52 2.18
CA GLY A 34 9.48 5.26 2.49
C GLY A 34 8.64 4.92 1.25
N LEU A 35 8.80 5.73 0.19
CA LEU A 35 8.14 5.53 -1.09
C LEU A 35 8.49 4.17 -1.72
N GLU A 36 9.76 3.77 -1.68
CA GLU A 36 10.23 2.50 -2.24
C GLU A 36 9.64 1.30 -1.47
N LEU A 37 9.63 1.37 -0.13
CA LEU A 37 9.02 0.32 0.69
C LEU A 37 7.55 0.13 0.33
N THR A 38 6.80 1.23 0.25
CA THR A 38 5.38 1.18 -0.05
C THR A 38 5.11 0.68 -1.47
N GLU A 39 5.95 1.03 -2.44
CA GLU A 39 5.81 0.52 -3.80
C GLU A 39 6.01 -1.00 -3.86
N LYS A 40 7.01 -1.55 -3.17
CA LYS A 40 7.20 -3.01 -3.07
C LYS A 40 5.99 -3.71 -2.44
N MET A 41 5.36 -3.09 -1.43
CA MET A 41 4.13 -3.63 -0.82
C MET A 41 2.95 -3.61 -1.80
N ARG A 42 2.82 -2.54 -2.61
CA ARG A 42 1.81 -2.43 -3.67
C ARG A 42 1.96 -3.56 -4.68
N GLU A 43 3.16 -3.72 -5.23
CA GLU A 43 3.49 -4.75 -6.21
C GLU A 43 3.22 -6.16 -5.67
N GLN A 44 3.57 -6.41 -4.41
CA GLN A 44 3.24 -7.67 -3.76
C GLN A 44 1.72 -7.90 -3.70
N ALA A 45 0.94 -6.92 -3.24
CA ALA A 45 -0.51 -7.06 -3.13
C ALA A 45 -1.17 -7.33 -4.49
N GLU A 46 -0.75 -6.62 -5.54
CA GLU A 46 -1.22 -6.83 -6.92
C GLU A 46 -0.86 -8.23 -7.43
N LYS A 47 0.37 -8.70 -7.18
CA LYS A 47 0.81 -10.06 -7.55
C LYS A 47 -0.06 -11.15 -6.93
N TRP A 48 -0.62 -10.90 -5.75
CA TRP A 48 -1.53 -11.82 -5.06
C TRP A 48 -3.02 -11.60 -5.40
N GLY A 49 -3.33 -10.72 -6.35
CA GLY A 49 -4.67 -10.57 -6.93
C GLY A 49 -5.52 -9.45 -6.33
N ALA A 50 -4.93 -8.54 -5.54
CA ALA A 50 -5.64 -7.34 -5.11
C ALA A 50 -5.84 -6.37 -6.29
N THR A 51 -7.05 -5.84 -6.44
CA THR A 51 -7.36 -4.77 -7.41
C THR A 51 -7.37 -3.42 -6.70
N PHE A 52 -6.65 -2.45 -7.24
CA PHE A 52 -6.52 -1.11 -6.67
C PHE A 52 -7.46 -0.12 -7.37
N PHE A 53 -8.17 0.68 -6.57
CA PHE A 53 -9.04 1.76 -7.01
C PHE A 53 -8.55 3.06 -6.38
N TYR A 54 -8.12 4.02 -7.21
CA TYR A 54 -7.69 5.34 -6.75
C TYR A 54 -8.89 6.27 -6.57
N GLU A 55 -9.74 5.93 -5.60
CA GLU A 55 -10.99 6.62 -5.29
C GLU A 55 -11.16 6.77 -3.78
N LYS A 56 -11.61 7.96 -3.35
CA LYS A 56 -11.96 8.22 -1.95
C LYS A 56 -13.35 7.65 -1.65
N VAL A 57 -13.41 6.66 -0.78
CA VAL A 57 -14.69 6.13 -0.26
C VAL A 57 -15.41 7.21 0.56
N SER A 58 -16.68 7.46 0.24
CA SER A 58 -17.50 8.49 0.87
C SER A 58 -18.52 7.96 1.88
N ALA A 59 -18.99 6.73 1.70
CA ALA A 59 -19.96 6.09 2.57
C ALA A 59 -19.88 4.55 2.47
N ILE A 60 -20.32 3.88 3.52
CA ILE A 60 -20.65 2.45 3.52
C ILE A 60 -22.11 2.35 3.92
N ASN A 61 -22.92 1.71 3.08
CA ASN A 61 -24.33 1.46 3.37
C ASN A 61 -24.48 -0.04 3.73
N PRO A 62 -24.56 -0.37 5.03
CA PRO A 62 -24.64 -1.76 5.50
C PRO A 62 -25.97 -2.43 5.20
#